data_AF-A0A0K8RF87-F1
#
_entry.id   AF-A0A0K8RF87-F1
#
_cell.length_a   1.000
_cell.length_b   1.000
_cell.length_c   1.000
_cell.angle_alpha   90.00
_cell.angle_beta   90.00
_cell.angle_gamma   90.00
#
_symmetry.space_group_name_H-M   'P 1'
#
loop_
_entity.id
_entity.type
_entity.pdbx_description
1 polymer ?
#
loop_
_entity_poly.entity_id
_entity_poly.type
_entity_poly.pdbx_seq_one_letter_code
_entity_poly.pdbx_strand_id
1 'polypeptide(L)'
;MKIPASTALAVVAVFLPIVTCAAEEEDDRSCEKRDKEANEVGGNVVTSCNYWCRPNKDSPNYYVNKYYPDGTKCQYTESLQSLCIQNECHHPESEIYQN
;
A
#
# COMPACT_ATOMS: atom_id res chain seq x y z
N MET A 1 -10.44 44.71 -58.05
CA MET A 1 -9.96 44.20 -56.74
C MET A 1 -11.03 44.39 -55.69
N LYS A 2 -11.42 43.32 -54.99
CA LYS A 2 -12.05 43.35 -53.65
C LYS A 2 -12.15 41.91 -53.13
N ILE A 3 -11.25 41.54 -52.24
CA ILE A 3 -11.34 40.34 -51.41
C ILE A 3 -11.80 40.84 -50.03
N PRO A 4 -12.88 40.34 -49.43
CA PRO A 4 -13.10 40.55 -48.02
C PRO A 4 -12.35 39.47 -47.25
N ALA A 5 -11.30 39.89 -46.53
CA ALA A 5 -10.63 39.06 -45.55
C ALA A 5 -11.57 38.89 -44.34
N SER A 6 -11.99 37.66 -44.07
CA SER A 6 -12.68 37.31 -42.83
C SER A 6 -11.64 37.04 -41.74
N THR A 7 -11.58 37.90 -40.74
CA THR A 7 -10.68 37.80 -39.59
C THR A 7 -11.30 36.86 -38.57
N ALA A 8 -10.85 35.61 -38.52
CA ALA A 8 -11.21 34.68 -37.46
C ALA A 8 -10.34 34.95 -36.22
N LEU A 9 -10.96 35.45 -35.15
CA LEU A 9 -10.36 35.58 -33.82
C LEU A 9 -10.31 34.19 -33.17
N ALA A 10 -9.13 33.57 -33.16
CA ALA A 10 -8.88 32.35 -32.39
C ALA A 10 -8.62 32.71 -30.91
N VAL A 11 -9.63 32.50 -30.07
CA VAL A 11 -9.48 32.61 -28.60
C VAL A 11 -8.76 31.35 -28.12
N VAL A 12 -7.46 31.46 -27.88
CA VAL A 12 -6.67 30.40 -27.23
C VAL A 12 -7.03 30.42 -25.76
N ALA A 13 -7.98 29.57 -25.36
CA ALA A 13 -8.20 29.26 -23.96
C ALA A 13 -6.99 28.47 -23.45
N VAL A 14 -6.11 29.15 -22.72
CA VAL A 14 -5.02 28.51 -21.97
C VAL A 14 -5.68 27.67 -20.88
N PHE A 15 -5.79 26.37 -21.12
CA PHE A 15 -6.05 25.39 -20.08
C PHE A 15 -4.86 25.41 -19.13
N LEU A 16 -4.99 26.14 -18.03
CA LEU A 16 -4.10 25.98 -16.88
C LEU A 16 -4.15 24.50 -16.49
N PRO A 17 -3.00 23.81 -16.36
CA PRO A 17 -3.00 22.48 -15.79
C PRO A 17 -3.46 22.65 -14.35
N ILE A 18 -4.68 22.22 -14.08
CA ILE A 18 -5.15 21.93 -12.73
C ILE A 18 -4.22 20.82 -12.26
N VAL A 19 -3.13 21.21 -11.61
CA VAL A 19 -2.34 20.35 -10.76
C VAL A 19 -3.34 19.85 -9.73
N THR A 20 -3.89 18.67 -10.01
CA THR A 20 -4.65 17.90 -9.05
C THR A 20 -3.62 17.59 -7.99
N CYS A 21 -3.57 18.42 -6.95
CA CYS A 21 -2.94 18.06 -5.71
C CYS A 21 -3.61 16.74 -5.31
N ALA A 22 -2.94 15.62 -5.56
CA ALA A 22 -3.31 14.36 -4.96
C ALA A 22 -3.35 14.65 -3.47
N ALA A 23 -4.54 14.60 -2.88
CA ALA A 23 -4.66 14.68 -1.43
C ALA A 23 -3.71 13.62 -0.88
N GLU A 24 -2.72 14.04 -0.09
CA GLU A 24 -1.92 13.10 0.68
C GLU A 24 -2.92 12.35 1.56
N GLU A 25 -3.17 11.08 1.24
CA GLU A 25 -3.92 10.22 2.16
C GLU A 25 -3.15 10.25 3.47
N GLU A 26 -3.80 10.76 4.51
CA GLU A 26 -3.23 10.74 5.86
C GLU A 26 -2.79 9.30 6.15
N ASP A 27 -1.51 9.13 6.55
CA ASP A 27 -0.93 7.83 6.87
C ASP A 27 -1.59 7.27 8.15
N ASP A 28 -2.79 6.71 7.95
CA ASP A 28 -3.58 6.11 9.00
C ASP A 28 -2.96 4.76 9.37
N ARG A 29 -2.09 4.81 10.37
CA ARG A 29 -1.50 3.62 10.99
C ARG A 29 -2.37 2.98 12.08
N SER A 30 -3.68 3.24 12.11
CA SER A 30 -4.57 2.59 13.07
C SER A 30 -4.56 1.06 12.92
N CYS A 31 -4.74 0.34 14.03
CA CYS A 31 -4.89 -1.11 13.97
C CYS A 31 -6.10 -1.53 13.16
N GLU A 32 -7.22 -0.79 13.20
CA GLU A 32 -8.39 -1.08 12.36
C GLU A 32 -8.03 -1.14 10.87
N LYS A 33 -7.31 -0.12 10.36
CA LYS A 33 -6.90 -0.10 8.96
C LYS A 33 -5.86 -1.18 8.65
N ARG A 34 -4.82 -1.32 9.47
CA ARG A 34 -3.75 -2.31 9.27
C ARG A 34 -4.27 -3.75 9.35
N ASP A 35 -5.20 -4.03 10.25
CA ASP A 35 -5.84 -5.33 10.39
C ASP A 35 -6.63 -5.68 9.14
N LYS A 36 -7.39 -4.72 8.59
CA LYS A 36 -8.12 -4.92 7.34
C LYS A 36 -7.17 -5.21 6.19
N GLU A 37 -6.13 -4.40 6.02
CA GLU A 37 -5.12 -4.59 4.98
C GLU A 37 -4.39 -5.94 5.12
N ALA A 38 -4.09 -6.36 6.34
CA ALA A 38 -3.46 -7.66 6.60
C ALA A 38 -4.35 -8.84 6.21
N ASN A 39 -5.67 -8.71 6.38
CA ASN A 39 -6.63 -9.72 5.94
C ASN A 39 -6.87 -9.68 4.41
N GLU A 40 -6.67 -8.52 3.79
CA GLU A 40 -6.86 -8.29 2.35
C GLU A 40 -5.55 -8.41 1.54
N VAL A 41 -4.44 -8.80 2.19
CA VAL A 41 -3.10 -8.88 1.57
C VAL A 41 -3.07 -9.82 0.35
N GLY A 42 -3.94 -10.83 0.34
CA GLY A 42 -4.13 -11.74 -0.79
C GLY A 42 -2.84 -12.48 -1.19
N GLY A 43 -2.51 -12.44 -2.48
CA GLY A 43 -1.32 -13.10 -3.04
C GLY A 43 -0.01 -12.31 -2.95
N ASN A 44 -0.04 -11.13 -2.31
CA ASN A 44 1.12 -10.27 -2.16
C ASN A 44 2.11 -10.86 -1.14
N VAL A 45 3.37 -10.47 -1.29
CA VAL A 45 4.48 -10.94 -0.45
C VAL A 45 4.82 -9.85 0.56
N VAL A 46 4.72 -10.17 1.85
CA VAL A 46 5.08 -9.24 2.93
C VAL A 46 6.56 -9.37 3.27
N THR A 47 7.19 -8.28 3.69
CA THR A 47 8.62 -8.30 4.08
C THR A 47 8.82 -9.02 5.42
N SER A 48 7.82 -9.02 6.29
CA SER A 48 7.82 -9.73 7.57
C SER A 48 6.40 -10.21 7.89
N CYS A 49 6.29 -11.28 8.67
CA CYS A 49 5.01 -11.85 9.12
C CYS A 49 4.32 -11.03 10.21
N ASN A 50 4.88 -9.87 10.55
CA ASN A 50 4.32 -8.94 11.51
C ASN A 50 4.12 -7.54 10.92
N TYR A 51 3.22 -6.78 11.52
CA TYR A 51 3.00 -5.36 11.24
C TYR A 51 2.75 -4.60 12.54
N TRP A 52 3.15 -3.33 12.53
CA TRP A 52 2.96 -2.43 13.67
C TRP A 52 1.78 -1.50 13.40
N CYS A 53 0.93 -1.31 14.41
CA CYS A 53 -0.23 -0.45 14.32
C CYS A 53 -0.50 0.32 15.61
N ARG A 54 -1.24 1.42 15.52
CA ARG A 54 -1.68 2.24 16.64
C ARG A 54 -3.05 1.78 17.11
N PRO A 55 -3.20 1.31 18.37
CA PRO A 55 -4.49 0.85 18.86
C PRO A 55 -5.46 2.01 19.15
N ASN A 56 -4.93 3.19 19.47
CA ASN A 56 -5.71 4.42 19.62
C ASN A 56 -4.98 5.59 18.93
N LYS A 57 -5.73 6.45 18.24
CA LYS A 57 -5.27 7.70 17.63
C LYS A 57 -4.73 8.71 18.66
N ASP A 58 -5.22 8.66 19.90
CA ASP A 58 -4.82 9.57 20.98
C ASP A 58 -3.44 9.27 21.57
N SER A 59 -2.84 8.12 21.23
CA SER A 59 -1.51 7.72 21.69
C SER A 59 -0.59 7.50 20.50
N PRO A 60 -0.17 8.58 19.80
CA PRO A 60 0.51 8.49 18.51
C PRO A 60 1.87 7.78 18.55
N ASN A 61 2.47 7.69 19.74
CA ASN A 61 3.77 7.05 19.98
C ASN A 61 3.65 5.61 20.47
N TYR A 62 2.43 5.09 20.70
CA TYR A 62 2.22 3.73 21.16
C TYR A 62 1.82 2.84 19.98
N TYR A 63 2.70 1.89 19.67
CA TYR A 63 2.47 0.88 18.64
C TYR A 63 2.40 -0.50 19.28
N VAL A 64 1.51 -1.33 18.75
CA VAL A 64 1.43 -2.74 19.10
C VAL A 64 1.87 -3.57 17.90
N ASN A 65 2.55 -4.67 18.19
CA ASN A 65 2.94 -5.64 17.18
C ASN A 65 1.78 -6.62 16.95
N LYS A 66 1.43 -6.83 15.69
CA LYS A 66 0.42 -7.80 15.26
C LYS A 66 0.97 -8.63 14.11
N TYR A 67 0.26 -9.69 13.74
CA TYR A 67 0.75 -10.68 12.78
C TYR A 67 -0.22 -10.89 11.63
N TYR A 68 0.35 -11.13 10.44
CA TYR A 68 -0.43 -11.55 9.28
C TYR A 68 -0.98 -12.97 9.54
N PRO A 69 -2.12 -13.33 8.92
CA PRO A 69 -2.66 -14.68 9.01
C PRO A 69 -1.65 -15.74 8.51
N ASP A 70 -1.71 -16.93 9.09
CA ASP A 70 -0.96 -18.09 8.61
C ASP A 70 -1.29 -18.35 7.12
N GLY A 71 -0.26 -18.71 6.35
CA GLY A 71 -0.33 -18.89 4.90
C GLY A 71 -0.14 -17.59 4.09
N THR A 72 0.02 -16.43 4.72
CA THR A 72 0.43 -15.20 4.01
C THR A 72 1.83 -15.39 3.45
N LYS A 73 2.07 -15.02 2.18
CA LYS A 73 3.42 -15.10 1.59
C LYS A 73 4.35 -14.08 2.22
N CYS A 74 5.56 -14.51 2.58
CA CYS A 74 6.56 -13.65 3.20
C CYS A 74 7.92 -13.76 2.51
N GLN A 75 8.75 -12.73 2.66
CA GLN A 75 10.13 -12.72 2.20
C GLN A 75 11.03 -13.35 3.28
N TYR A 76 11.61 -14.53 3.01
CA TYR A 76 12.51 -15.22 3.94
C TYR A 76 13.95 -14.71 3.83
N THR A 77 14.48 -14.69 2.60
CA THR A 77 15.75 -14.03 2.22
C THR A 77 15.51 -13.18 0.98
N GLU A 78 16.47 -12.41 0.47
CA GLU A 78 16.29 -11.59 -0.74
C GLU A 78 15.81 -12.39 -1.98
N SER A 79 16.17 -13.67 -2.08
CA SER A 79 15.85 -14.53 -3.22
C SER A 79 14.82 -15.62 -2.92
N LEU A 80 14.38 -15.75 -1.66
CA LEU A 80 13.48 -16.80 -1.22
C LEU A 80 12.22 -16.23 -0.58
N GLN A 81 11.07 -16.58 -1.16
CA GLN A 81 9.75 -16.36 -0.58
C GLN A 81 9.29 -17.64 0.12
N SER A 82 8.47 -17.45 1.15
CA SER A 82 7.89 -18.53 1.92
C SER A 82 6.52 -18.13 2.46
N LEU A 83 6.07 -18.76 3.55
CA LEU A 83 4.79 -18.53 4.19
C LEU A 83 4.99 -18.15 5.66
N CYS A 84 4.11 -17.27 6.13
CA CYS A 84 3.91 -17.02 7.54
C CYS A 84 3.26 -18.24 8.17
N ILE A 85 3.90 -18.81 9.18
CA ILE A 85 3.38 -19.91 9.98
C ILE A 85 3.74 -19.58 11.43
N GLN A 86 2.77 -19.63 12.35
CA GLN A 86 3.01 -19.30 13.76
C GLN A 86 3.76 -17.97 13.96
N ASN A 87 3.33 -16.94 13.23
CA ASN A 87 3.86 -15.56 13.30
C ASN A 87 5.26 -15.32 12.69
N GLU A 88 5.94 -16.34 12.17
CA GLU A 88 7.28 -16.22 11.58
C GLU A 88 7.28 -16.61 10.10
N CYS A 89 8.27 -16.09 9.36
CA CYS A 89 8.53 -16.52 7.99
C CYS A 89 9.44 -17.73 8.04
N HIS A 90 8.91 -18.93 7.83
CA HIS A 90 9.69 -20.17 7.96
C HIS A 90 10.35 -20.56 6.65
N HIS A 91 11.51 -21.23 6.69
CA HIS A 91 12.12 -21.77 5.47
C HIS A 91 11.23 -22.88 4.88
N PRO A 92 11.07 -22.98 3.54
CA PRO A 92 10.25 -24.03 2.94
C PRO A 92 10.68 -25.47 3.29
N GLU A 93 11.95 -25.69 3.62
CA GLU A 93 12.47 -27.03 4.02
C GLU A 93 12.38 -27.30 5.53
N SER A 94 11.86 -26.35 6.32
CA SER A 94 11.69 -26.56 7.76
C SER A 94 10.55 -27.53 8.06
N GLU A 95 10.66 -28.29 9.15
CA GLU A 95 9.62 -29.25 9.56
C GLU A 95 8.25 -28.59 9.72
N ILE A 96 8.20 -27.38 10.28
CA ILE A 96 6.95 -26.64 10.50
C ILE A 96 6.28 -26.21 9.18
N TYR A 97 7.04 -26.04 8.10
CA TYR A 97 6.50 -25.67 6.79
C TYR A 97 5.93 -26.89 6.03
N GLN A 98 6.50 -28.07 6.28
CA GLN A 98 6.17 -29.30 5.56
C GLN A 98 5.03 -30.10 6.21
N ASN A 99 4.59 -29.72 7.41
CA ASN A 99 3.54 -30.38 8.19
C ASN A 99 2.22 -29.61 8.14
#